data_AF-A0A932PR59-F1
#
_entry.id   AF-A0A932PR59-F1
#
_cell.length_a   1.000
_cell.length_b   1.000
_cell.length_c   1.000
_cell.angle_alpha   90.00
_cell.angle_beta   90.00
_cell.angle_gamma   90.00
#
_symmetry.space_group_name_H-M   'P 1'
#
loop_
_entity.id
_entity.type
_entity.pdbx_description
1 polymer ?
#
loop_
_entity_poly.entity_id
_entity_poly.type
_entity_poly.pdbx_seq_one_letter_code
_entity_poly.pdbx_strand_id
1 'polypeptide(L)'
;MEEWCQAASFPPHFGATWDALRDALSDLSEGGTFLVLDADQLLQDAPPEEAQLLWTVLKAVQEDLRPKPFQILLQAEGSAYGPLVEGLRALGLSQPDLAR
;
A
#
# COMPACT_ATOMS: atom_id res chain seq x y z
N MET A 1 -3.20 -8.98 -10.48
CA MET A 1 -3.18 -9.62 -9.14
C MET A 1 -1.92 -10.45 -8.91
N GLU A 2 -1.54 -11.38 -9.79
CA GLU A 2 -0.29 -12.16 -9.62
C GLU A 2 0.97 -11.28 -9.63
N GLU A 3 1.07 -10.31 -10.54
CA GLU A 3 2.20 -9.34 -10.57
C GLU A 3 2.32 -8.52 -9.27
N TRP A 4 1.20 -8.26 -8.59
CA TRP A 4 1.17 -7.51 -7.34
C TRP A 4 1.69 -8.31 -6.16
N CYS A 5 1.39 -9.61 -6.15
CA CYS A 5 1.86 -10.53 -5.11
C CYS A 5 3.38 -10.63 -5.12
N GLN A 6 3.96 -10.60 -6.32
CA GLN A 6 5.41 -10.65 -6.54
C GLN A 6 6.10 -9.35 -6.12
N ALA A 7 5.56 -8.19 -6.51
CA ALA A 7 6.15 -6.89 -6.18
C ALA A 7 6.19 -6.62 -4.66
N ALA A 8 5.18 -7.08 -3.92
CA ALA A 8 5.10 -6.92 -2.47
C ALA A 8 5.73 -8.07 -1.66
N SER A 9 6.42 -9.02 -2.31
CA SER A 9 7.05 -10.19 -1.66
C SER A 9 6.07 -11.00 -0.78
N PHE A 10 4.81 -11.12 -1.19
CA PHE A 10 3.83 -11.88 -0.43
C PHE A 10 4.12 -13.39 -0.47
N PRO A 11 3.75 -14.15 0.58
CA PRO A 11 3.97 -15.60 0.61
C PRO A 11 3.33 -16.32 -0.59
N PRO A 12 3.87 -17.47 -1.04
CA PRO A 12 3.35 -18.19 -2.20
C PRO A 12 1.92 -18.76 -2.03
N HIS A 13 1.35 -18.69 -0.82
CA HIS A 13 -0.04 -19.05 -0.52
C HIS A 13 -0.95 -17.81 -0.40
N PHE A 14 -0.47 -16.63 -0.76
CA PHE A 14 -1.30 -15.43 -0.82
C PHE A 14 -2.38 -15.66 -1.87
N GLY A 15 -3.64 -15.78 -1.43
CA GLY A 15 -4.77 -16.14 -2.29
C GLY A 15 -5.11 -15.13 -3.39
N ALA A 16 -4.29 -14.10 -3.57
CA ALA A 16 -4.48 -12.98 -4.46
C ALA A 16 -5.82 -12.27 -4.24
N THR A 17 -6.33 -12.23 -3.01
CA THR A 17 -7.55 -11.50 -2.65
C THR A 17 -7.25 -10.36 -1.68
N TRP A 18 -8.13 -9.37 -1.65
CA TRP A 18 -8.06 -8.27 -0.68
C TRP A 18 -8.17 -8.75 0.78
N ASP A 19 -8.90 -9.84 1.01
CA ASP A 19 -8.98 -10.47 2.33
C ASP A 19 -7.65 -11.11 2.73
N ALA A 20 -6.98 -11.81 1.81
CA ALA A 20 -5.66 -12.38 2.07
C ALA A 20 -4.61 -11.28 2.35
N LEU A 21 -4.72 -10.13 1.69
CA LEU A 21 -3.91 -8.94 1.99
C LEU A 21 -4.16 -8.44 3.42
N ARG A 22 -5.43 -8.29 3.79
CA ARG A 22 -5.82 -7.83 5.11
C ARG A 22 -5.27 -8.75 6.21
N ASP A 23 -5.43 -10.06 6.04
CA ASP A 23 -4.96 -11.06 7.00
C ASP A 23 -3.43 -11.01 7.15
N ALA A 24 -2.70 -10.98 6.03
CA ALA A 24 -1.24 -10.90 6.04
C ALA A 24 -0.70 -9.63 6.72
N LEU A 25 -1.38 -8.50 6.53
CA LEU A 25 -1.00 -7.24 7.16
C LEU A 25 -1.38 -7.19 8.65
N SER A 26 -2.47 -7.86 9.03
CA SER A 26 -2.90 -7.97 10.43
C SER A 26 -1.93 -8.82 11.26
N ASP A 27 -1.22 -9.74 10.61
CA ASP A 27 -0.17 -10.57 11.22
C ASP A 27 1.18 -9.84 11.38
N LEU A 28 1.35 -8.64 10.82
CA LEU A 28 2.54 -7.83 11.06
C LEU A 28 2.58 -7.44 12.53
N SER A 29 3.59 -7.92 13.25
CA SER A 29 3.84 -7.52 14.64
C SER A 29 3.91 -5.99 14.78
N GLU A 30 3.44 -5.47 15.92
CA GLU A 30 3.33 -4.04 16.22
C GLU A 30 4.45 -3.17 15.60
N GLY A 31 4.07 -2.20 14.76
CA GLY A 31 5.01 -1.21 14.21
C GLY A 31 5.84 -1.67 13.01
N GLY A 32 5.38 -2.65 12.25
CA GLY A 32 6.02 -3.05 10.98
C GLY A 32 5.96 -1.97 9.89
N THR A 33 6.78 -2.11 8.84
CA THR A 33 6.76 -1.25 7.66
C THR A 33 6.39 -2.06 6.43
N PHE A 34 5.35 -1.61 5.73
CA PHE A 34 4.94 -2.13 4.43
C PHE A 34 5.53 -1.25 3.32
N LEU A 35 6.52 -1.79 2.62
CA LEU A 35 7.22 -1.09 1.53
C LEU A 35 6.60 -1.49 0.18
N VAL A 36 6.11 -0.51 -0.57
CA VAL A 36 5.68 -0.65 -1.96
C VAL A 36 6.79 -0.10 -2.84
N LEU A 37 7.37 -0.98 -3.65
CA LEU A 37 8.37 -0.64 -4.65
C LEU A 37 7.70 -0.20 -5.94
N ASP A 38 8.39 0.67 -6.69
CA ASP A 38 7.92 1.20 -7.97
C ASP A 38 6.47 1.70 -7.91
N ALA A 39 6.14 2.41 -6.83
CA ALA A 39 4.78 2.84 -6.52
C ALA A 39 4.22 3.81 -7.58
N ASP A 40 5.09 4.46 -8.34
CA ASP A 40 4.72 5.28 -9.49
C ASP A 40 4.17 4.45 -10.65
N GLN A 41 4.72 3.26 -10.90
CA GLN A 41 4.17 2.31 -11.88
C GLN A 41 2.84 1.75 -11.38
N LEU A 42 2.76 1.41 -10.09
CA LEU A 42 1.51 0.94 -9.47
C LEU A 42 0.35 1.92 -9.72
N LEU A 43 0.58 3.22 -9.58
CA LEU A 43 -0.46 4.24 -9.81
C LEU A 43 -0.79 4.46 -11.30
N GLN A 44 0.15 4.17 -12.19
CA GLN A 44 -0.06 4.32 -13.64
C GLN A 44 -0.80 3.13 -14.24
N ASP A 45 -0.47 1.92 -13.78
CA ASP A 45 -1.01 0.68 -14.33
C ASP A 45 -2.34 0.27 -13.68
N ALA A 46 -2.58 0.67 -12.43
CA ALA A 46 -3.82 0.35 -11.74
C ALA A 46 -5.00 1.21 -12.24
N PRO A 47 -6.16 0.60 -12.50
CA PRO A 47 -7.41 1.34 -12.59
C PRO A 47 -7.62 2.18 -11.30
N PRO A 48 -8.09 3.44 -11.39
CA PRO A 48 -8.26 4.30 -10.22
C PRO A 48 -9.14 3.70 -9.12
N GLU A 49 -10.09 2.83 -9.49
CA GLU A 49 -10.99 2.12 -8.56
C GLU A 49 -10.24 1.05 -7.76
N GLU A 50 -9.30 0.33 -8.38
CA GLU A 50 -8.48 -0.68 -7.70
C GLU A 50 -7.48 -0.04 -6.75
N ALA A 51 -6.88 1.08 -7.15
CA ALA A 51 -6.00 1.87 -6.28
C ALA A 51 -6.75 2.40 -5.04
N GLN A 52 -7.99 2.89 -5.20
CA GLN A 52 -8.83 3.30 -4.07
C GLN A 52 -9.16 2.13 -3.14
N LEU A 53 -9.46 0.96 -3.71
CA LEU A 53 -9.79 -0.23 -2.93
C LEU A 53 -8.59 -0.71 -2.10
N LEU A 54 -7.39 -0.78 -2.70
CA LEU A 54 -6.14 -1.05 -1.98
C LEU A 54 -6.00 -0.11 -0.78
N TRP A 55 -6.14 1.19 -0.99
CA TRP A 55 -5.99 2.17 0.08
C TRP A 55 -7.05 2.06 1.17
N THR A 56 -8.27 1.70 0.80
CA THR A 56 -9.35 1.44 1.75
C THR A 56 -9.00 0.26 2.66
N VAL A 57 -8.50 -0.84 2.09
CA VAL A 57 -8.06 -2.02 2.85
C VAL A 57 -6.90 -1.67 3.77
N LEU A 58 -5.87 -0.97 3.26
CA LEU A 58 -4.70 -0.59 4.05
C LEU A 58 -5.07 0.30 5.24
N LYS A 59 -5.95 1.29 5.04
CA LYS A 59 -6.45 2.15 6.13
C LYS A 59 -7.23 1.37 7.18
N ALA A 60 -8.11 0.45 6.76
CA ALA A 60 -8.86 -0.38 7.69
C ALA A 60 -7.93 -1.21 8.59
N VAL A 61 -6.87 -1.81 8.02
CA VAL A 61 -5.88 -2.56 8.82
C VAL A 61 -5.09 -1.64 9.75
N GLN A 62 -4.72 -0.43 9.31
CA GLN A 62 -4.05 0.54 10.20
C GLN A 62 -4.95 0.96 11.38
N GLU A 63 -6.25 1.10 11.18
CA GLU A 63 -7.20 1.38 12.25
C GLU A 63 -7.30 0.21 13.25
N ASP A 64 -7.35 -1.02 12.74
CA ASP A 64 -7.42 -2.25 13.54
C ASP A 64 -6.15 -2.45 14.41
N LEU A 65 -4.98 -2.02 13.91
CA LEU A 65 -3.68 -2.17 14.59
C LEU A 65 -3.31 -1.01 15.52
N ARG A 66 -4.24 -0.07 15.79
CA ARG A 66 -3.98 0.98 16.79
C ARG A 66 -3.80 0.38 18.19
N PRO A 67 -2.87 0.92 19.01
CA PRO A 67 -2.20 2.22 18.86
C PRO A 67 -0.90 2.22 18.04
N LYS A 68 -0.46 1.07 17.51
CA LYS A 68 0.81 0.93 16.78
C LYS A 68 0.57 0.39 15.36
N PRO A 69 -0.04 1.21 14.47
CA PRO A 69 -0.26 0.80 13.09
C PRO A 69 1.06 0.54 12.37
N PHE A 70 1.03 -0.27 11.32
CA PHE A 70 2.13 -0.37 10.39
C PHE A 70 2.29 0.93 9.59
N GLN A 71 3.52 1.22 9.20
CA GLN A 71 3.83 2.32 8.29
C GLN A 71 3.77 1.85 6.85
N ILE A 72 3.36 2.73 5.94
CA ILE A 72 3.38 2.45 4.50
C ILE A 72 4.43 3.34 3.88
N LEU A 73 5.41 2.75 3.21
CA LEU A 73 6.43 3.49 2.47
C LEU A 73 6.25 3.22 0.98
N LEU A 74 6.22 4.30 0.20
CA LEU A 74 6.12 4.25 -1.25
C LEU A 74 7.47 4.65 -1.82
N GLN A 75 8.16 3.71 -2.45
CA GLN A 75 9.37 3.98 -3.20
C GLN A 75 9.01 4.27 -4.66
N ALA A 76 9.64 5.29 -5.22
CA ALA A 76 9.58 5.64 -6.64
C ALA A 76 10.93 6.17 -7.08
N GLU A 77 11.17 6.21 -8.39
CA GLU A 77 12.34 6.93 -8.92
C GLU A 77 12.24 8.43 -8.65
N GLY A 78 13.39 9.11 -8.55
CA GLY A 78 13.43 10.54 -8.20
C GLY A 78 12.69 11.44 -9.19
N SER A 79 12.66 11.07 -10.48
CA SER A 79 11.87 11.74 -11.53
C SER A 79 10.36 11.53 -11.38
N ALA A 80 9.95 10.42 -10.76
CA ALA A 80 8.56 10.02 -10.60
C ALA A 80 7.93 10.51 -9.28
N TYR A 81 8.71 11.11 -8.38
CA TYR A 81 8.21 11.62 -7.09
C TYR A 81 7.07 12.63 -7.23
N GLY A 82 7.19 13.59 -8.15
CA GLY A 82 6.15 14.60 -8.40
C GLY A 82 4.83 13.96 -8.84
N PRO A 83 4.84 13.20 -9.95
CA PRO A 83 3.67 12.43 -10.41
C PRO A 83 3.07 11.51 -9.34
N LEU A 84 3.91 10.82 -8.55
CA LEU A 84 3.45 9.98 -7.45
C LEU A 84 2.65 10.78 -6.42
N VAL A 85 3.18 11.93 -5.97
CA VAL A 85 2.50 12.79 -4.98
C VAL A 85 1.18 13.34 -5.53
N GLU A 86 1.11 13.68 -6.81
CA GLU A 86 -0.14 14.11 -7.45
C GLU A 86 -1.16 12.98 -7.54
N GLY A 87 -0.75 11.77 -7.91
CA GLY A 87 -1.59 10.59 -7.95
C GLY A 87 -2.16 10.25 -6.56
N LEU A 88 -1.32 10.29 -5.52
CA LEU A 88 -1.76 10.08 -4.14
C LEU A 88 -2.79 11.15 -3.70
N ARG A 89 -2.57 12.42 -4.08
CA ARG A 89 -3.52 13.49 -3.79
C ARG A 89 -4.85 13.30 -4.50
N ALA A 90 -4.83 12.85 -5.76
CA ALA A 90 -6.04 12.55 -6.52
C ALA A 90 -6.87 11.43 -5.87
N LEU A 91 -6.20 10.50 -5.18
CA LEU A 91 -6.81 9.43 -4.39
C LEU A 91 -7.24 9.87 -2.97
N GLY A 92 -7.09 11.16 -2.64
CA GLY A 92 -7.48 11.71 -1.34
C GLY A 92 -6.53 11.33 -0.19
N LEU A 93 -5.31 10.86 -0.50
CA LEU A 93 -4.27 10.60 0.49
C LEU A 93 -3.49 11.88 0.75
N SER A 94 -3.50 12.32 2.01
CA SER A 94 -2.74 13.48 2.44
C SER A 94 -1.36 13.03 2.94
N GLN A 95 -0.34 13.89 2.81
CA GLN A 95 1.04 13.60 3.26
C GLN A 95 1.27 13.25 4.75
N PRO A 96 0.36 13.42 5.75
CA PRO A 96 0.70 13.12 7.14
C PRO A 96 0.92 11.63 7.45
N ASP A 97 0.50 10.71 6.58
CA ASP A 97 0.58 9.26 6.84
C ASP A 97 1.93 8.62 6.43
N LEU A 98 2.84 9.40 5.80
CA LEU A 98 4.12 8.90 5.27
C LEU A 98 5.35 9.35 6.07
N ALA A 99 5.17 10.17 7.12
CA ALA A 99 6.28 10.69 7.90
C ALA A 99 5.91 10.83 9.38
N ARG A 100 6.13 9.76 10.15
CA ARG A 100 6.55 9.85 11.56
C ARG A 100 7.11 8.55 12.09
#